data_AF-A0A4V3WZK0-F1
#
_entry.id   AF-A0A4V3WZK0-F1
#
_cell.length_a   1.000
_cell.length_b   1.000
_cell.length_c   1.000
_cell.angle_alpha   90.00
_cell.angle_beta   90.00
_cell.angle_gamma   90.00
#
_symmetry.space_group_name_H-M   'P 1'
#
loop_
_entity.id
_entity.type
_entity.pdbx_description
1 polymer ?
#
loop_
_entity_poly.entity_id
_entity_poly.type
_entity_poly.pdbx_seq_one_letter_code
_entity_poly.pdbx_strand_id
1 'polypeptide(L)' 'RADLVVTLCSHADAVCPSTPPHVNRVHWGFDDPAGKEWPEFQRVRDEIGERIKRFSETGE' A
#
# COMPACT_ATOMS: atom_id res chain seq x y z
N ARG A 1 17.05 4.70 5.54
CA ARG A 1 16.29 4.30 6.75
C ARG A 1 14.86 4.75 6.52
N ALA A 2 13.85 3.96 6.89
CA ALA A 2 12.44 4.30 6.66
C ALA A 2 11.78 4.71 7.97
N ASP A 3 10.89 5.71 7.92
CA ASP A 3 10.04 6.11 9.05
C ASP A 3 8.67 5.39 9.00
N LEU A 4 8.22 5.05 7.80
CA LEU A 4 6.98 4.33 7.52
C LEU A 4 7.22 3.24 6.48
N VAL A 5 6.65 2.05 6.71
CA VAL A 5 6.57 0.95 5.74
C VAL A 5 5.11 0.66 5.46
N VAL A 6 4.72 0.69 4.19
CA VAL A 6 3.37 0.37 3.72
C VAL A 6 3.42 -0.92 2.92
N THR A 7 2.67 -1.94 3.34
CA THR A 7 2.47 -3.18 2.57
C THR A 7 1.20 -3.09 1.74
N LEU A 8 1.24 -3.53 0.48
CA LEU A 8 0.15 -3.30 -0.48
C LEU A 8 -0.74 -4.52 -0.76
N CYS A 9 -0.27 -5.73 -0.44
CA CYS A 9 -1.04 -6.96 -0.56
C CYS A 9 -0.86 -7.83 0.69
N SER A 10 -1.80 -8.75 0.92
CA SER A 10 -1.79 -9.62 2.10
C SER A 10 -0.54 -10.51 2.17
N HIS A 11 -0.01 -10.96 1.02
CA HIS A 11 1.24 -11.69 0.98
C HIS A 11 2.41 -10.84 1.47
N ALA A 12 2.56 -9.61 0.97
CA ALA A 12 3.60 -8.70 1.41
C ALA A 12 3.49 -8.40 2.91
N ASP A 13 2.28 -8.25 3.43
CA ASP A 13 2.06 -8.08 4.87
C ASP A 13 2.48 -9.32 5.67
N ALA A 14 2.14 -10.52 5.22
CA ALA A 14 2.53 -11.75 5.91
C ALA A 14 4.05 -11.99 5.91
N VAL A 15 4.75 -11.71 4.81
CA VAL A 15 6.18 -12.04 4.65
C VAL A 15 7.14 -10.90 5.00
N CYS A 16 6.63 -9.68 5.23
CA CYS A 16 7.48 -8.55 5.58
C CYS A 16 8.21 -8.81 6.91
N PRO A 17 9.56 -8.77 6.94
CA PRO A 17 10.33 -8.99 8.16
C PRO A 17 9.96 -7.99 9.27
N SER A 18 10.28 -8.37 10.51
CA SER A 18 10.11 -7.48 11.66
C SER A 18 10.88 -6.17 11.44
N THR A 19 10.19 -5.05 11.61
CA THR A 19 10.80 -3.72 11.49
C THR A 19 11.34 -3.25 12.85
N PRO A 20 12.38 -2.41 12.87
CA PRO A 20 12.84 -1.79 14.12
C PRO A 20 11.74 -0.97 14.80
N PRO A 21 11.78 -0.77 16.14
CA PRO A 21 10.69 -0.11 16.89
C PRO A 21 10.34 1.32 16.48
N HIS A 22 11.26 2.04 15.82
CA HIS A 22 11.04 3.42 15.35
C HIS A 22 10.33 3.49 14.00
N VAL A 23 10.12 2.34 13.34
CA VAL A 23 9.51 2.27 12.01
C VAL A 23 8.04 1.94 12.18
N ASN A 24 7.17 2.87 11.76
CA ASN A 24 5.74 2.62 11.70
C ASN A 24 5.46 1.67 10.54
N ARG A 25 4.62 0.65 10.75
CA ARG A 25 4.23 -0.30 9.72
C ARG A 25 2.72 -0.34 9.59
N VAL A 26 2.22 -0.16 8.38
CA VAL A 26 0.79 -0.18 8.05
C VAL A 26 0.55 -1.03 6.81
N HIS A 27 -0.68 -1.51 6.66
CA HIS A 27 -1.11 -2.28 5.50
C HIS A 27 -2.24 -1.55 4.77
N TRP A 28 -2.05 -1.25 3.48
CA TRP A 28 -3.06 -0.70 2.59
C TRP A 28 -3.31 -1.70 1.47
N GLY A 29 -4.37 -2.51 1.60
CA GLY A 29 -4.66 -3.57 0.63
C GLY A 29 -5.25 -3.03 -0.67
N PHE A 30 -4.69 -3.48 -1.79
CA PHE A 30 -5.23 -3.28 -3.13
C PHE A 30 -5.30 -4.62 -3.88
N ASP A 31 -6.21 -4.71 -4.84
CA ASP A 31 -6.28 -5.87 -5.72
C ASP A 31 -5.05 -5.92 -6.66
N ASP A 32 -4.56 -7.11 -6.97
CA ASP A 32 -3.48 -7.29 -7.95
C ASP A 32 -4.08 -7.26 -9.37
N PRO A 33 -3.76 -6.24 -10.19
CA PRO A 33 -4.30 -6.15 -11.55
C PRO A 33 -3.58 -7.10 -12.53
N ALA A 34 -2.53 -7.82 -12.12
CA ALA A 34 -1.81 -8.72 -13.01
C ALA A 34 -2.74 -9.77 -13.65
N GLY A 35 -2.69 -9.89 -14.98
CA GLY A 35 -3.56 -10.79 -15.73
C GLY A 35 -5.00 -10.30 -15.91
N LYS A 36 -5.30 -9.06 -15.52
CA LYS A 36 -6.59 -8.39 -15.77
C LYS A 36 -6.48 -7.45 -16.97
N GLU A 37 -7.65 -7.03 -17.44
CA GLU A 37 -7.75 -6.04 -18.52
C GLU A 37 -7.33 -4.64 -18.05
N TRP A 38 -6.99 -3.77 -19.00
CA TRP A 38 -6.53 -2.41 -18.74
C TRP A 38 -7.39 -1.58 -17.76
N PRO A 39 -8.74 -1.66 -17.77
CA PRO A 39 -9.56 -0.91 -16.81
C PRO A 39 -9.25 -1.24 -15.34
N GLU A 40 -8.83 -2.47 -15.04
CA GLU A 40 -8.50 -2.86 -13.67
C GLU A 40 -7.20 -2.19 -13.19
N PHE A 41 -6.21 -2.07 -14.07
CA PHE A 41 -5.00 -1.31 -13.79
C PHE A 41 -5.31 0.16 -13.52
N GLN A 42 -6.23 0.74 -14.30
CA GLN A 42 -6.66 2.13 -14.10
C GLN A 42 -7.34 2.31 -12.75
N ARG A 43 -8.25 1.39 -12.38
CA ARG A 43 -8.93 1.39 -11.09
C ARG A 43 -7.94 1.34 -9.93
N VAL A 44 -7.05 0.35 -9.90
CA VAL A 44 -6.06 0.18 -8.80
C VAL A 44 -5.11 1.37 -8.73
N ARG A 45 -4.67 1.92 -9.88
CA ARG A 45 -3.86 3.15 -9.92
C ARG A 45 -4.58 4.32 -9.24
N ASP A 46 -5.85 4.51 -9.54
CA ASP A 46 -6.62 5.64 -9.02
C ASP A 46 -6.89 5.47 -7.53
N GLU A 47 -7.20 4.25 -7.06
CA GLU A 47 -7.35 3.91 -5.63
C GLU A 47 -6.06 4.18 -4.84
N ILE A 48 -4.89 3.79 -5.37
CA ILE A 48 -3.59 4.09 -4.76
C ILE A 48 -3.39 5.61 -4.69
N GLY A 49 -3.73 6.33 -5.77
CA GLY A 49 -3.62 7.79 -5.83
C GLY A 49 -4.47 8.48 -4.77
N GLU A 50 -5.74 8.09 -4.63
CA GLU A 50 -6.66 8.63 -3.61
C GLU A 50 -6.16 8.32 -2.19
N ARG A 51 -5.66 7.10 -1.98
CA ARG A 51 -5.13 6.68 -0.67
C ARG A 51 -3.92 7.51 -0.23
N ILE A 52 -2.99 7.77 -1.15
CA ILE A 52 -1.81 8.62 -0.90
C ILE A 52 -2.24 10.07 -0.66
N LYS A 53 -3.20 10.58 -1.42
CA LYS A 53 -3.73 11.94 -1.23
C LYS A 53 -4.33 12.10 0.16
N ARG A 54 -5.18 11.17 0.59
CA ARG A 54 -5.73 11.16 1.96
C ARG A 54 -4.63 11.15 3.01
N PHE A 55 -3.60 10.32 2.84
CA PHE A 55 -2.46 10.26 3.76
C PHE A 55 -1.72 11.60 3.83
N SER A 56 -1.53 12.28 2.69
CA SER A 56 -0.88 13.59 2.68
C SER A 56 -1.67 14.69 3.40
N GLU A 57 -3.00 14.58 3.41
CA GLU A 57 -3.90 15.57 4.01
C GLU A 57 -4.16 15.30 5.51
N THR A 58 -4.20 14.02 5.90
CA THR A 58 -4.68 13.62 7.24
C THR A 58 -3.62 12.90 8.09
N GLY A 59 -2.54 12.43 7.48
CA GLY A 59 -1.59 11.51 8.12
C GLY A 59 -2.12 10.09 8.29
N GLU A 60 -3.36 9.82 7.87
CA GLU A 60 -3.99 8.48 7.89
C GLU A 60 -3.92 7.81 6.53
#